data_AF-A0A2S7TFW3-F1
#
_entry.id   AF-A0A2S7TFW3-F1
#
_cell.length_a   1.000
_cell.length_b   1.000
_cell.length_c   1.000
_cell.angle_alpha   90.00
_cell.angle_beta   90.00
_cell.angle_gamma   90.00
#
_symmetry.space_group_name_H-M   'P 1'
#
loop_
_entity.id
_entity.type
_entity.pdbx_description
1 polymer ?
#
loop_
_entity_poly.entity_id
_entity_poly.type
_entity_poly.pdbx_seq_one_letter_code
_entity_poly.pdbx_strand_id
1 'polypeptide(L)' 'MKKFIYALPEFMQPKQDEYGIVLHVSENGKIISSLCDTTGEVIPEAGAVKENNGVLYIGGDILPYIGRYVVE' A
#
# COMPACT_ATOMS: atom_id res chain seq x y z
N MET A 1 -7.49 -4.44 -22.59
CA MET A 1 -6.40 -5.19 -21.93
C MET A 1 -6.82 -5.74 -20.56
N LYS A 2 -7.10 -4.91 -19.54
CA LYS A 2 -7.57 -5.38 -18.21
C LYS A 2 -8.77 -6.36 -18.26
N LYS A 3 -9.79 -6.06 -19.08
CA LYS A 3 -10.96 -6.93 -19.26
C LYS A 3 -10.64 -8.35 -19.75
N PHE A 4 -9.58 -8.51 -20.55
CA PHE A 4 -9.16 -9.83 -21.04
C PHE A 4 -8.41 -10.62 -19.96
N ILE A 5 -7.59 -9.94 -19.16
CA ILE A 5 -6.87 -10.56 -18.03
C ILE A 5 -7.86 -11.04 -16.97
N TYR A 6 -8.84 -10.22 -16.58
CA TYR A 6 -9.88 -10.61 -15.62
C TYR A 6 -10.83 -11.72 -16.13
N ALA A 7 -10.84 -11.98 -17.43
CA ALA A 7 -11.63 -13.07 -18.02
C ALA A 7 -10.87 -14.42 -18.05
N LEU A 8 -9.58 -14.44 -17.69
CA LEU A 8 -8.81 -15.67 -17.58
C LEU A 8 -9.20 -16.43 -16.31
N PRO A 9 -9.12 -17.78 -16.32
CA PRO A 9 -9.12 -18.55 -15.08
C PRO A 9 -8.07 -18.03 -14.08
N GLU A 10 -8.37 -18.09 -12.79
CA GLU A 10 -7.55 -17.48 -11.73
C GLU A 10 -6.07 -17.91 -11.78
N PHE A 11 -5.79 -19.18 -12.08
CA PHE A 11 -4.43 -19.73 -12.20
C PHE A 11 -3.62 -19.18 -13.39
N MET A 12 -4.28 -18.53 -14.35
CA MET A 12 -3.65 -17.89 -15.53
C MET A 12 -3.53 -16.39 -15.38
N GLN A 13 -4.18 -15.78 -14.38
CA GLN A 13 -4.04 -14.36 -14.10
C GLN A 13 -2.64 -14.11 -13.53
N PRO A 14 -1.95 -13.02 -13.94
CA PRO A 14 -0.69 -12.65 -13.32
C PRO A 14 -0.91 -12.41 -11.83
N LYS A 15 -0.01 -12.91 -10.99
CA LYS A 15 -0.04 -12.61 -9.57
C LYS A 15 0.23 -11.12 -9.37
N GLN A 16 -0.41 -10.55 -8.35
CA GLN A 16 -0.10 -9.22 -7.90
C GLN A 16 1.32 -9.22 -7.32
N ASP A 17 2.14 -8.26 -7.74
CA ASP A 17 3.44 -8.01 -7.13
C ASP A 17 3.24 -7.38 -5.74
N GLU A 18 4.10 -7.75 -4.79
CA GLU A 18 4.14 -7.10 -3.49
C GLU A 18 4.61 -5.65 -3.66
N TYR A 19 3.83 -4.71 -3.14
CA TYR A 19 4.12 -3.28 -3.28
C TYR A 19 3.37 -2.48 -2.22
N GLY A 20 4.12 -1.89 -1.29
CA GLY A 20 3.57 -1.02 -0.27
C GLY A 20 3.51 0.43 -0.74
N ILE A 21 2.35 1.07 -0.60
CA ILE A 21 2.23 2.51 -0.87
C ILE A 21 1.38 3.22 0.17
N VAL A 22 1.91 4.32 0.68
CA VAL A 22 1.17 5.28 1.49
C VAL A 22 1.18 6.61 0.77
N LEU A 23 -0.01 7.17 0.51
CA LEU A 23 -0.17 8.47 -0.13
C LEU A 23 -0.66 9.49 0.88
N HIS A 24 0.08 10.59 1.02
CA HIS A 24 -0.42 11.77 1.71
C HIS A 24 -1.13 12.64 0.68
N VAL A 25 -2.44 12.79 0.83
CA VAL A 25 -3.30 13.49 -0.12
C VAL A 25 -3.97 14.66 0.59
N SER A 26 -4.03 15.82 -0.08
CA SER A 26 -4.77 16.98 0.41
C SER A 26 -6.27 16.76 0.34
N GLU A 27 -7.04 17.61 1.02
CA GLU A 27 -8.51 17.59 0.98
C GLU A 27 -9.07 17.72 -0.45
N ASN A 28 -8.33 18.36 -1.36
CA ASN A 28 -8.72 18.53 -2.76
C ASN A 28 -8.22 17.39 -3.68
N GLY A 29 -7.69 16.30 -3.11
CA GLY A 29 -7.20 15.16 -3.89
C GLY A 29 -5.79 15.34 -4.47
N LYS A 30 -5.04 16.39 -4.08
CA LYS A 30 -3.67 16.58 -4.55
C LYS A 30 -2.72 15.68 -3.74
N ILE A 31 -1.92 14.86 -4.41
CA ILE A 31 -0.83 14.12 -3.75
C ILE A 31 0.22 15.11 -3.26
N ILE A 32 0.44 15.13 -1.94
CA ILE A 32 1.44 15.97 -1.25
C ILE A 32 2.77 15.22 -1.20
N SER A 33 2.73 13.95 -0.80
CA SER A 33 3.90 13.06 -0.76
C SER A 33 3.47 11.59 -0.86
N SER A 34 4.46 10.72 -1.08
CA SER A 34 4.26 9.27 -1.15
C SER A 34 5.43 8.54 -0.48
N LEU A 35 5.12 7.50 0.27
CA LEU A 35 6.10 6.51 0.74
C LEU A 35 5.84 5.22 -0.02
N CYS A 36 6.89 4.65 -0.61
CA CYS A 36 6.80 3.44 -1.42
C CYS A 36 7.80 2.40 -0.92
N ASP A 37 7.31 1.22 -0.61
CA ASP A 37 8.11 0.01 -0.53
C ASP A 37 7.96 -0.73 -1.86
N THR A 38 8.94 -0.55 -2.74
CA THR A 38 8.89 -1.09 -4.11
C THR A 38 9.11 -2.59 -4.18
N THR A 39 9.61 -3.22 -3.11
CA THR A 39 9.79 -4.67 -3.01
C THR A 39 8.67 -5.31 -2.21
N GLY A 40 8.01 -4.54 -1.34
CA GLY A 40 6.98 -5.02 -0.42
C GLY A 40 7.53 -5.86 0.73
N GLU A 41 8.85 -5.94 0.90
CA GLU A 41 9.50 -6.77 1.93
C GLU A 41 9.24 -6.26 3.35
N VAL A 42 9.08 -4.94 3.52
CA VAL A 42 8.87 -4.28 4.83
C VAL A 42 7.41 -3.90 5.04
N ILE A 43 6.73 -3.48 3.99
CA ILE A 43 5.29 -3.17 3.97
C ILE A 43 4.74 -3.70 2.65
N PRO A 44 4.21 -4.95 2.60
CA PRO A 44 3.66 -5.51 1.36
C PRO A 44 2.31 -4.89 0.96
N GLU A 45 1.62 -4.27 1.92
CA GLU A 45 0.34 -3.60 1.75
C GLU A 45 0.18 -2.49 2.80
N ALA A 46 -0.59 -1.45 2.52
CA ALA A 46 -0.99 -0.43 3.50
C ALA A 46 -2.51 -0.20 3.45
N GLY A 47 -3.28 -1.14 4.00
CA GLY A 47 -4.76 -1.08 4.03
C GLY A 47 -5.32 -0.05 5.01
N ALA A 48 -4.57 0.27 6.08
CA ALA A 48 -4.93 1.31 7.05
C ALA A 48 -3.69 2.09 7.48
N VAL A 49 -3.80 3.41 7.55
CA VAL A 49 -2.72 4.29 8.02
C VAL A 49 -3.29 5.29 9.02
N LYS A 50 -2.65 5.38 10.18
CA LYS A 50 -2.99 6.37 11.21
C LYS A 50 -1.75 7.12 11.64
N GLU A 51 -1.79 8.43 11.51
CA GLU A 51 -0.79 9.31 12.11
C GLU A 51 -1.13 9.62 13.58
N ASN A 52 -0.12 9.59 14.44
CA ASN A 52 -0.18 10.08 15.81
C ASN A 52 1.19 10.59 16.26
N ASN A 53 1.28 11.86 16.66
CA ASN A 53 2.50 12.50 17.16
C ASN A 53 3.72 12.33 16.24
N GLY A 54 3.58 12.58 14.93
CA GLY A 54 4.68 12.47 13.96
C GLY A 54 5.10 11.03 13.64
N VAL A 55 4.27 10.04 14.01
CA VAL A 55 4.51 8.63 13.68
C VAL A 55 3.31 8.09 12.90
N LEU A 56 3.59 7.47 11.76
CA LEU A 56 2.62 6.68 11.01
C LEU A 56 2.62 5.25 11.53
N TYR A 57 1.43 4.79 11.89
CA TYR A 57 1.13 3.39 12.17
C TYR A 57 0.41 2.82 10.95
N ILE A 58 0.99 1.76 10.38
CA ILE A 58 0.55 1.17 9.12
C ILE A 58 0.09 -0.26 9.41
N GLY A 59 -1.13 -0.58 8.99
CA GLY A 59 -1.71 -1.92 9.08
C GLY A 59 -2.35 -2.31 7.76
N GLY A 60 -2.80 -3.57 7.68
CA GLY A 60 -3.46 -4.12 6.49
C GLY A 60 -3.91 -5.55 6.76
N ASP A 61 -4.70 -6.10 5.83
CA ASP A 61 -5.31 -7.42 6.01
C ASP A 61 -4.29 -8.56 5.88
N ILE A 62 -3.21 -8.34 5.12
CA ILE A 62 -2.15 -9.34 4.90
C ILE A 62 -0.89 -9.07 5.74
N LEU A 63 -0.89 -8.03 6.58
CA LEU A 63 0.22 -7.65 7.45
C LEU A 63 0.10 -8.36 8.82
N PRO A 64 1.07 -9.22 9.22
CA PRO A 64 1.04 -9.88 10.53
C PRO A 64 1.53 -8.98 11.68
N TYR A 65 1.81 -7.69 11.42
CA TYR A 65 2.33 -6.71 12.37
C TYR A 65 1.81 -5.31 12.06
N ILE A 66 2.05 -4.38 12.99
CA ILE A 66 1.80 -2.94 12.78
C ILE A 66 3.13 -2.28 12.41
N GLY A 67 3.21 -1.77 11.18
CA GLY A 67 4.33 -0.97 10.71
C GLY A 67 4.41 0.37 11.43
N ARG A 68 5.62 0.86 11.66
CA ARG A 68 5.87 2.14 12.34
C ARG A 68 6.89 2.95 11.56
N TYR A 69 6.51 4.15 11.12
CA TYR A 69 7.37 5.08 10.39
C TYR A 69 7.37 6.46 11.05
N VAL A 70 8.55 7.03 11.29
CA VAL A 70 8.68 8.39 11.85
C VAL A 70 8.66 9.38 10.70
N VAL A 71 7.73 10.32 10.73
CA VAL A 71 7.64 11.40 9.74
C VAL A 71 8.68 12.45 10.12
N GLU A 72 9.65 12.68 9.24
CA GLU A 72 10.62 13.78 9.35
C GLU A 72 10.01 15.12 8.92
#